data_AF-A0A7S0U979-F1
#
_entry.id   AF-A0A7S0U979-F1
#
_cell.length_a   1.000
_cell.length_b   1.000
_cell.length_c   1.000
_cell.angle_alpha   90.00
_cell.angle_beta   90.00
_cell.angle_gamma   90.00
#
_symmetry.space_group_name_H-M   'P 1'
#
loop_
_entity.id
_entity.type
_entity.pdbx_description
1 polymer ?
#
loop_
_entity_poly.entity_id
_entity_poly.type
_entity_poly.pdbx_seq_one_letter_code
_entity_poly.pdbx_strand_id
1 'polypeptide(L)'
;MKFPSVKDAGANPKSTSTLKSTSSTKAKGGGTDKVAKAKSIRFHPCSPGQILQMAKLLGVKPDKETYLLPIVKRAVLAPFPEDWMVGYDQMGEVYYYNKYSMKVINVHPMSDYFLDVIDDARARQEAERKRAIEAGEESIKDEGINWMRFGVFNSDEAYYYNFETNLLHTSSQYDHIIDLQMEARRIQTQKAAGAAEDPKAMKKLQAELASKRNLQKMFATGVKKSFVQWVMFLMEVRLGQSKALSKLSIVAGKNEASTFKEWKQRSAELALVRRAMAPFGGRKTKALVRDTFRAWKEFVRDELDERKAMEVMAETFAAWRNKCVKSLHEKRAREILHFMVQGGSISANFHAWLGLILERKDKEVEIIERACIKVQRRYRENAARKAERRAQQNQRKQMKYHLLRVGEGIATTVELNRSASMFKDSPDFRVESPPPPPPPP
;
A
#
# COMPACT_ATOMS: atom_id res chain seq x y z
N MET A 1 -42.49 7.14 -34.98
CA MET A 1 -42.47 8.62 -34.91
C MET A 1 -41.12 9.09 -35.46
N LYS A 2 -41.11 9.84 -36.57
CA LYS A 2 -39.89 10.37 -37.21
C LYS A 2 -39.60 11.76 -36.63
N PHE A 3 -38.44 11.95 -36.01
CA PHE A 3 -37.98 13.28 -35.59
C PHE A 3 -37.28 14.02 -36.74
N PRO A 4 -37.46 15.35 -36.88
CA PRO A 4 -36.81 16.12 -37.92
C PRO A 4 -35.35 16.47 -37.55
N SER A 5 -34.52 16.47 -38.57
CA SER A 5 -33.12 16.93 -38.57
C SER A 5 -33.06 18.44 -38.35
N VAL A 6 -32.30 18.90 -37.36
CA VAL A 6 -32.00 20.31 -37.13
C VAL A 6 -30.50 20.53 -37.33
N LYS A 7 -30.19 21.36 -38.34
CA LYS A 7 -28.88 21.93 -38.63
C LYS A 7 -28.66 23.20 -37.81
N ASP A 8 -27.39 23.39 -37.43
CA ASP A 8 -26.67 24.66 -37.25
C ASP A 8 -27.39 25.88 -36.66
N ALA A 9 -27.00 26.25 -35.43
CA ALA A 9 -26.85 27.64 -35.03
C ALA A 9 -25.92 27.73 -33.81
N GLY A 10 -24.70 28.25 -34.03
CA GLY A 10 -23.83 28.66 -32.96
C GLY A 10 -24.27 29.99 -32.35
N ALA A 11 -24.26 30.08 -31.03
CA ALA A 11 -24.10 31.33 -30.29
C ALA A 11 -23.70 31.01 -28.84
N ASN A 12 -22.50 31.44 -28.48
CA ASN A 12 -21.94 31.40 -27.13
C ASN A 12 -22.29 32.72 -26.42
N PRO A 13 -22.80 32.70 -25.18
CA PRO A 13 -22.56 33.80 -24.27
C PRO A 13 -21.89 33.34 -22.97
N LYS A 14 -20.71 33.93 -22.76
CA LYS A 14 -19.97 33.95 -21.49
C LYS A 14 -20.82 34.60 -20.39
N SER A 15 -21.07 33.87 -19.31
CA SER A 15 -21.49 34.47 -18.02
C SER A 15 -20.50 34.07 -16.92
N THR A 16 -19.49 34.90 -16.73
CA THR A 16 -18.57 34.86 -15.59
C THR A 16 -19.24 35.52 -14.37
N SER A 17 -19.70 34.72 -13.40
CA SER A 17 -20.11 35.23 -12.09
C SER A 17 -18.93 35.18 -11.11
N THR A 18 -18.30 36.32 -10.91
CA THR A 18 -17.19 36.54 -9.97
C THR A 18 -17.75 36.72 -8.56
N LEU A 19 -17.66 35.69 -7.71
CA LEU A 19 -17.94 35.80 -6.27
C LEU A 19 -16.65 36.22 -5.53
N LYS A 20 -16.66 37.45 -4.99
CA LYS A 20 -15.66 37.96 -4.06
C LYS A 20 -15.77 37.25 -2.70
N SER A 21 -14.80 36.42 -2.36
CA SER A 21 -14.59 35.94 -0.98
C SER A 21 -13.61 36.86 -0.25
N THR A 22 -14.08 37.51 0.80
CA THR A 22 -13.31 38.34 1.72
C THR A 22 -12.39 37.48 2.59
N SER A 23 -11.10 37.79 2.56
CA SER A 23 -10.07 37.15 3.38
C SER A 23 -10.06 37.73 4.80
N SER A 24 -10.46 36.92 5.77
CA SER A 24 -10.27 37.18 7.20
C SER A 24 -8.94 36.56 7.65
N THR A 25 -8.04 37.42 8.10
CA THR A 25 -6.75 37.13 8.73
C THR A 25 -6.91 37.07 10.25
N LYS A 26 -6.71 35.92 10.90
CA LYS A 26 -6.02 35.87 12.22
C LYS A 26 -5.70 34.46 12.75
N ALA A 27 -4.69 34.49 13.62
CA ALA A 27 -4.27 33.53 14.66
C ALA A 27 -3.34 32.37 14.24
N LYS A 28 -2.04 32.65 14.40
CA LYS A 28 -0.97 31.70 14.70
C LYS A 28 -1.27 31.02 16.05
N GLY A 29 -1.34 29.69 16.08
CA GLY A 29 -1.34 28.92 17.32
C GLY A 29 -1.34 27.41 17.08
N GLY A 30 -0.35 26.71 17.66
CA GLY A 30 -0.41 25.27 17.94
C GLY A 30 -0.14 24.32 16.78
N GLY A 31 1.11 23.89 16.64
CA GLY A 31 1.52 22.78 15.78
C GLY A 31 0.89 21.47 16.24
N THR A 32 -0.28 21.15 15.68
CA THR A 32 -0.78 19.78 15.61
C THR A 32 -0.38 19.25 14.24
N ASP A 33 0.29 18.11 14.22
CA ASP A 33 0.67 17.41 12.99
C ASP A 33 -0.59 17.18 12.15
N LYS A 34 -0.78 18.03 11.14
CA LYS A 34 -1.87 17.93 10.19
C LYS A 34 -1.67 16.64 9.40
N VAL A 35 -2.28 15.57 9.86
CA VAL A 35 -2.46 14.35 9.09
C VAL A 35 -3.03 14.79 7.74
N ALA A 36 -2.24 14.62 6.68
CA ALA A 36 -2.62 15.02 5.34
C ALA A 36 -3.96 14.35 5.01
N LYS A 37 -5.04 15.14 4.98
CA LYS A 37 -6.36 14.64 4.59
C LYS A 37 -6.23 14.03 3.21
N ALA A 38 -6.62 12.77 3.07
CA ALA A 38 -6.62 12.09 1.78
C ALA A 38 -7.34 12.96 0.75
N LYS A 39 -6.70 13.22 -0.39
CA LYS A 39 -7.26 14.04 -1.46
C LYS A 39 -8.54 13.36 -1.96
N SER A 40 -9.69 13.94 -1.66
CA SER A 40 -10.99 13.42 -2.11
C SER A 40 -11.06 13.52 -3.63
N ILE A 41 -11.11 12.38 -4.31
CA ILE A 41 -11.20 12.30 -5.77
C ILE A 41 -12.66 12.55 -6.14
N ARG A 42 -12.93 13.59 -6.93
CA ARG A 42 -14.25 13.88 -7.48
C ARG A 42 -14.29 13.48 -8.95
N PHE A 43 -15.07 12.44 -9.27
CA PHE A 43 -15.25 11.99 -10.64
C PHE A 43 -16.16 12.95 -11.43
N HIS A 44 -15.88 13.10 -12.72
CA HIS A 44 -16.71 13.86 -13.64
C HIS A 44 -16.75 13.17 -15.01
N PRO A 45 -17.93 13.04 -15.65
CA PRO A 45 -19.24 13.52 -15.21
C PRO A 45 -19.99 12.58 -14.24
N CYS A 46 -19.62 11.31 -14.18
CA CYS A 46 -20.26 10.31 -13.31
C CYS A 46 -19.22 9.53 -12.51
N SER A 47 -19.56 9.09 -11.30
CA SER A 47 -18.76 8.18 -10.48
C SER A 47 -19.11 6.71 -10.73
N PRO A 48 -18.19 5.75 -10.47
CA PRO A 48 -18.50 4.32 -10.59
C PRO A 48 -19.69 3.89 -9.71
N GLY A 49 -19.82 4.46 -8.51
CA GLY A 49 -20.93 4.16 -7.60
C GLY A 49 -22.30 4.54 -8.16
N GLN A 50 -22.41 5.68 -8.85
CA GLN A 50 -23.65 6.09 -9.52
C GLN A 50 -24.02 5.12 -10.65
N ILE A 51 -23.03 4.63 -11.40
CA ILE A 51 -23.28 3.61 -12.45
C ILE A 51 -23.78 2.31 -11.83
N LEU A 52 -23.19 1.85 -10.73
CA LEU A 52 -23.65 0.64 -10.02
C LEU A 52 -25.08 0.79 -9.48
N GLN A 53 -25.40 1.95 -8.91
CA GLN A 53 -26.76 2.24 -8.44
C GLN A 53 -27.76 2.24 -9.61
N MET A 54 -27.43 2.90 -10.71
CA MET A 54 -28.29 2.93 -11.91
C MET A 54 -28.41 1.54 -12.55
N ALA A 55 -27.33 0.75 -12.60
CA ALA A 55 -27.38 -0.63 -13.08
C ALA A 55 -28.36 -1.47 -12.26
N LYS A 56 -28.33 -1.33 -10.94
CA LYS A 56 -29.27 -2.00 -10.03
C LYS A 56 -30.72 -1.57 -10.28
N LEU A 57 -30.97 -0.28 -10.49
CA LEU A 57 -32.31 0.23 -10.80
C LEU A 57 -32.84 -0.30 -12.14
N LEU A 58 -31.98 -0.43 -13.15
CA LEU A 58 -32.33 -0.98 -14.47
C LEU A 58 -32.29 -2.51 -14.54
N GLY A 59 -32.02 -3.20 -13.41
CA GLY A 59 -31.91 -4.66 -13.38
C GLY A 59 -30.73 -5.25 -14.15
N VAL A 60 -29.69 -4.46 -14.43
CA VAL A 60 -28.46 -4.88 -15.10
C VAL A 60 -27.48 -5.45 -14.08
N LYS A 61 -26.90 -6.62 -14.36
CA LYS A 61 -25.90 -7.24 -13.48
C LYS A 61 -24.49 -6.81 -13.91
N PRO A 62 -23.80 -5.92 -13.17
CA PRO A 62 -22.53 -5.36 -13.61
C PRO A 62 -21.42 -6.41 -13.78
N ASP A 63 -21.48 -7.53 -13.05
CA ASP A 63 -20.46 -8.59 -13.14
C ASP A 63 -20.66 -9.51 -14.35
N LYS A 64 -21.89 -9.62 -14.86
CA LYS A 64 -22.26 -10.58 -15.92
C LYS A 64 -22.53 -9.91 -17.26
N GLU A 65 -23.05 -8.69 -17.23
CA GLU A 65 -23.52 -7.94 -18.40
C GLU A 65 -22.69 -6.67 -18.58
N THR A 66 -21.37 -6.80 -18.60
CA THR A 66 -20.45 -5.65 -18.68
C THR A 66 -20.62 -4.85 -19.98
N TYR A 67 -21.03 -5.51 -21.06
CA TYR A 67 -21.39 -4.88 -22.34
C TYR A 67 -22.57 -3.91 -22.26
N LEU A 68 -23.42 -4.01 -21.23
CA LEU A 68 -24.56 -3.10 -21.00
C LEU A 68 -24.15 -1.86 -20.18
N LEU A 69 -23.03 -1.89 -19.47
CA LEU A 69 -22.60 -0.78 -18.61
C LEU A 69 -22.39 0.55 -19.35
N PRO A 70 -21.92 0.59 -20.62
CA PRO A 70 -21.91 1.83 -21.39
C PRO A 70 -23.31 2.45 -21.59
N ILE A 71 -24.35 1.63 -21.72
CA ILE A 71 -25.75 2.09 -21.82
C ILE A 71 -26.19 2.65 -20.47
N VAL A 72 -25.89 1.95 -19.38
CA VAL A 72 -26.14 2.45 -18.01
C VAL A 72 -25.42 3.78 -17.76
N LYS A 73 -24.17 3.91 -18.22
CA LYS A 73 -23.43 5.18 -18.13
C LYS A 73 -24.14 6.30 -18.90
N ARG A 74 -24.67 6.02 -20.10
CA ARG A 74 -25.48 6.98 -20.84
C ARG A 74 -26.74 7.36 -20.08
N ALA A 75 -27.39 6.41 -19.41
CA ALA A 75 -28.57 6.69 -18.58
C ALA A 75 -28.26 7.64 -17.42
N VAL A 76 -27.13 7.46 -16.73
CA VAL A 76 -26.68 8.37 -15.66
C VAL A 76 -26.38 9.78 -16.19
N LEU A 77 -25.86 9.88 -17.41
CA LEU A 77 -25.48 11.15 -18.04
C LEU A 77 -26.60 11.81 -18.83
N ALA A 78 -27.73 11.12 -18.99
CA ALA A 78 -28.82 11.61 -19.81
C ALA A 78 -29.46 12.83 -19.12
N PRO A 79 -29.62 13.95 -19.83
CA PRO A 79 -30.29 15.12 -19.26
C PRO A 79 -31.75 14.77 -18.98
N PHE A 80 -32.29 15.27 -17.87
CA PHE A 80 -33.72 15.17 -17.61
C PHE A 80 -34.51 15.97 -18.65
N PRO A 81 -35.72 15.53 -19.03
CA PRO A 81 -36.63 16.40 -19.77
C PRO A 81 -36.90 17.68 -18.96
N GLU A 82 -37.16 18.80 -19.63
CA GLU A 82 -37.22 20.15 -19.03
C GLU A 82 -38.23 20.26 -17.86
N ASP A 83 -39.27 19.45 -17.93
CA ASP A 83 -40.37 19.39 -16.96
C ASP A 83 -40.01 18.63 -15.69
N TRP A 84 -38.90 17.89 -15.66
CA TRP A 84 -38.53 17.02 -14.54
C TRP A 84 -37.43 17.64 -13.68
N MET A 85 -37.59 17.51 -12.37
CA MET A 85 -36.58 17.90 -11.38
C MET A 85 -36.28 16.76 -10.42
N VAL A 86 -35.07 16.80 -9.86
CA VAL A 86 -34.61 15.87 -8.82
C VAL A 86 -34.85 16.51 -7.45
N GLY A 87 -35.57 15.79 -6.59
CA GLY A 87 -35.77 16.13 -5.18
C GLY A 87 -35.12 15.08 -4.28
N TYR A 88 -34.89 15.47 -3.02
CA TYR A 88 -34.45 14.57 -1.95
C TYR A 88 -35.49 14.62 -0.84
N ASP A 89 -35.88 13.45 -0.33
CA ASP A 89 -36.81 13.38 0.79
C ASP A 89 -36.10 13.61 2.15
N GLN A 90 -36.85 13.50 3.24
CA GLN A 90 -36.31 13.66 4.60
C GLN A 90 -35.32 12.55 4.98
N MET A 91 -35.37 11.40 4.30
CA MET A 91 -34.45 10.27 4.48
C MET A 91 -33.20 10.37 3.59
N GLY A 92 -33.16 11.34 2.67
CA GLY A 92 -32.11 11.50 1.68
C GLY A 92 -32.27 10.61 0.45
N GLU A 93 -33.42 9.94 0.29
CA GLU A 93 -33.76 9.18 -0.91
C GLU A 93 -34.14 10.12 -2.06
N VAL A 94 -33.73 9.74 -3.26
CA VAL A 94 -33.93 10.55 -4.47
C VAL A 94 -35.30 10.27 -5.05
N TYR A 95 -36.10 11.31 -5.25
CA TYR A 95 -37.33 11.24 -6.02
C TYR A 95 -37.29 12.22 -7.19
N TYR A 96 -38.07 11.93 -8.23
CA TYR A 96 -38.22 12.78 -9.40
C TYR A 96 -39.63 13.32 -9.41
N TYR A 97 -39.77 14.63 -9.65
CA TYR A 97 -41.09 15.23 -9.77
C TYR A 97 -41.18 16.06 -11.03
N ASN A 98 -42.35 16.03 -11.65
CA ASN A 98 -42.65 16.80 -12.84
C ASN A 98 -43.32 18.12 -12.44
N LYS A 99 -42.75 19.25 -12.86
CA LYS A 99 -43.17 20.61 -12.50
C LYS A 99 -44.61 20.93 -12.92
N TYR A 100 -45.04 20.40 -14.06
CA TYR A 100 -46.33 20.76 -14.67
C TYR A 100 -47.44 19.80 -14.25
N SER A 101 -47.16 18.49 -14.23
CA SER A 101 -48.15 17.48 -13.86
C SER A 101 -48.24 17.21 -12.36
N MET A 102 -47.31 17.74 -11.56
CA MET A 102 -47.17 17.47 -10.13
C MET A 102 -47.04 15.98 -9.77
N LYS A 103 -46.69 15.14 -10.75
CA LYS A 103 -46.44 13.71 -10.54
C LYS A 103 -45.07 13.53 -9.89
N VAL A 104 -45.02 12.66 -8.88
CA VAL A 104 -43.78 12.24 -8.21
C VAL A 104 -43.57 10.77 -8.52
N ILE A 105 -42.36 10.41 -8.96
CA ILE A 105 -41.94 9.04 -9.20
C ILE A 105 -40.59 8.79 -8.52
N ASN A 106 -40.40 7.56 -8.03
CA ASN A 106 -39.14 7.15 -7.39
C ASN A 106 -38.15 6.53 -8.39
N VAL A 107 -38.53 6.48 -9.67
CA VAL A 107 -37.76 5.87 -10.76
C VAL A 107 -37.36 6.96 -11.75
N HIS A 108 -36.21 6.80 -12.40
CA HIS A 108 -35.75 7.75 -13.41
C HIS A 108 -36.82 7.95 -14.52
N PRO A 109 -37.18 9.19 -14.92
CA PRO A 109 -38.24 9.43 -15.91
C PRO A 109 -38.02 8.79 -17.28
N MET A 110 -36.76 8.56 -17.65
CA MET A 110 -36.39 7.89 -18.90
C MET A 110 -36.03 6.40 -18.70
N SER A 111 -36.40 5.81 -17.57
CA SER A 111 -36.09 4.40 -17.27
C SER A 111 -36.64 3.46 -18.33
N ASP A 112 -37.90 3.63 -18.72
CA ASP A 112 -38.57 2.80 -19.75
C ASP A 112 -37.78 2.79 -21.07
N TYR A 113 -37.35 3.97 -21.54
CA TYR A 113 -36.53 4.07 -22.75
C TYR A 113 -35.20 3.30 -22.63
N PHE A 114 -34.53 3.39 -21.47
CA PHE A 114 -33.28 2.65 -21.27
C PHE A 114 -33.50 1.16 -21.10
N LEU A 115 -34.63 0.73 -20.54
CA LEU A 115 -35.01 -0.69 -20.47
C LEU A 115 -35.19 -1.27 -21.88
N ASP A 116 -35.89 -0.57 -22.77
CA ASP A 116 -36.05 -0.99 -24.17
C ASP A 116 -34.68 -1.12 -24.87
N VAL A 117 -33.80 -0.11 -24.70
CA VAL A 117 -32.45 -0.13 -25.30
C VAL A 117 -31.59 -1.27 -24.71
N ILE A 118 -31.77 -1.61 -23.43
CA ILE A 118 -31.09 -2.72 -22.76
C ILE A 118 -31.58 -4.06 -23.31
N ASP A 119 -32.89 -4.22 -23.46
CA ASP A 119 -33.48 -5.47 -23.96
C ASP A 119 -33.13 -5.69 -25.43
N ASP A 120 -33.10 -4.63 -26.24
CA ASP A 120 -32.57 -4.66 -27.61
C ASP A 120 -31.09 -5.06 -27.66
N ALA A 121 -30.28 -4.60 -26.69
CA ALA A 121 -28.86 -4.94 -26.61
C ALA A 121 -28.66 -6.40 -26.16
N ARG A 122 -29.47 -6.89 -25.22
CA ARG A 122 -29.49 -8.31 -24.81
C ARG A 122 -29.88 -9.22 -25.97
N ALA A 123 -30.96 -8.88 -26.68
CA ALA A 123 -31.42 -9.65 -27.84
C ALA A 123 -30.36 -9.71 -28.94
N ARG A 124 -29.64 -8.60 -29.19
CA ARG A 124 -28.49 -8.57 -30.12
C ARG A 124 -27.36 -9.48 -29.66
N GLN A 125 -26.93 -9.40 -28.41
CA GLN A 125 -25.87 -10.25 -27.86
C GLN A 125 -26.23 -11.73 -27.92
N GLU A 126 -27.49 -12.08 -27.61
CA GLU A 126 -27.97 -13.46 -27.71
C GLU A 126 -28.00 -13.98 -29.15
N ALA A 127 -28.41 -13.14 -30.11
CA ALA A 127 -28.38 -13.48 -31.53
C ALA A 127 -26.94 -13.68 -32.04
N GLU A 128 -26.01 -12.80 -31.66
CA GLU A 128 -24.59 -12.93 -31.99
C GLU A 128 -23.99 -14.19 -31.38
N ARG A 129 -24.30 -14.49 -30.12
CA ARG A 129 -23.86 -15.71 -29.44
C ARG A 129 -24.40 -16.96 -30.13
N LYS A 130 -25.67 -16.98 -30.56
CA LYS A 130 -26.25 -18.11 -31.33
C LYS A 130 -25.52 -18.30 -32.65
N ARG A 131 -25.27 -17.21 -33.39
CA ARG A 131 -24.51 -17.25 -34.65
C ARG A 131 -23.08 -17.78 -34.46
N ALA A 132 -22.38 -17.37 -33.40
CA ALA A 132 -21.04 -17.86 -33.10
C ALA A 132 -21.03 -19.36 -32.79
N ILE A 133 -22.03 -19.85 -32.03
CA ILE A 133 -22.20 -21.28 -31.75
C ILE A 133 -22.46 -22.07 -33.03
N GLU A 134 -23.34 -21.57 -33.92
CA GLU A 134 -23.62 -22.20 -35.22
C GLU A 134 -22.41 -22.20 -36.15
N ALA A 135 -21.58 -21.16 -36.12
CA ALA A 135 -20.32 -21.08 -36.86
C ALA A 135 -19.21 -21.99 -36.29
N GLY A 136 -19.44 -22.65 -35.15
CA GLY A 136 -18.43 -23.47 -34.48
C GLY A 136 -17.32 -22.63 -33.81
N GLU A 137 -17.50 -21.32 -33.69
CA GLU A 137 -16.60 -20.48 -32.93
C GLU A 137 -16.90 -20.67 -31.45
N GLU A 138 -15.96 -21.28 -30.71
CA GLU A 138 -16.04 -21.28 -29.25
C GLU A 138 -16.15 -19.82 -28.79
N SER A 139 -17.32 -19.48 -28.23
CA SER A 139 -17.68 -18.15 -27.77
C SER A 139 -16.47 -17.46 -27.12
N ILE A 140 -15.90 -16.50 -27.86
CA ILE A 140 -14.86 -15.62 -27.34
C ILE A 140 -15.55 -14.87 -26.22
N LYS A 141 -15.28 -15.27 -24.98
CA LYS A 141 -15.72 -14.50 -23.82
C LYS A 141 -15.17 -13.10 -24.01
N ASP A 142 -16.04 -12.10 -23.95
CA ASP A 142 -15.70 -10.68 -23.97
C ASP A 142 -14.96 -10.30 -22.67
N GLU A 143 -13.81 -10.93 -22.41
CA GLU A 143 -12.97 -10.75 -21.25
C GLU A 143 -12.34 -9.34 -21.19
N GLY A 144 -12.58 -8.49 -22.19
CA GLY A 144 -12.06 -7.13 -22.28
C GLY A 144 -12.98 -6.04 -21.71
N ILE A 145 -14.27 -6.30 -21.48
CA ILE A 145 -15.27 -5.24 -21.25
C ILE A 145 -15.47 -4.90 -19.75
N ASN A 146 -14.77 -5.61 -18.85
CA ASN A 146 -14.94 -5.40 -17.41
C ASN A 146 -14.32 -4.08 -16.90
N TRP A 147 -13.62 -3.36 -17.78
CA TRP A 147 -12.97 -2.10 -17.47
C TRP A 147 -13.72 -0.92 -18.07
N MET A 148 -13.91 0.13 -17.27
CA MET A 148 -14.48 1.38 -17.74
C MET A 148 -13.67 2.58 -17.28
N ARG A 149 -13.47 3.52 -18.21
CA ARG A 149 -12.74 4.77 -17.98
C ARG A 149 -13.64 5.84 -17.36
N PHE A 150 -13.12 6.50 -16.33
CA PHE A 150 -13.71 7.62 -15.60
C PHE A 150 -12.74 8.80 -15.60
N GLY A 151 -13.26 9.99 -15.90
CA GLY A 151 -12.50 11.24 -15.79
C GLY A 151 -12.59 11.83 -14.39
N VAL A 152 -11.60 12.61 -14.00
CA VAL A 152 -11.62 13.41 -12.76
C VAL A 152 -11.90 14.87 -13.10
N PHE A 153 -12.68 15.53 -12.24
CA PHE A 153 -12.96 16.95 -12.43
C PHE A 153 -11.67 17.78 -12.34
N ASN A 154 -11.46 18.68 -13.30
CA ASN A 154 -10.28 19.57 -13.38
C ASN A 154 -8.92 18.84 -13.47
N SER A 155 -8.90 17.61 -13.99
CA SER A 155 -7.67 16.88 -14.23
C SER A 155 -7.77 16.08 -15.51
N ASP A 156 -6.70 16.05 -16.30
CA ASP A 156 -6.58 15.17 -17.48
C ASP A 156 -6.32 13.71 -17.08
N GLU A 157 -6.21 13.43 -15.77
CA GLU A 157 -6.04 12.08 -15.25
C GLU A 157 -7.32 11.27 -15.40
N ALA A 158 -7.17 10.08 -15.98
CA ALA A 158 -8.22 9.08 -16.07
C ALA A 158 -7.97 7.94 -15.10
N TYR A 159 -9.07 7.44 -14.54
CA TYR A 159 -9.09 6.24 -13.73
C TYR A 159 -9.88 5.16 -14.45
N TYR A 160 -9.49 3.92 -14.24
CA TYR A 160 -10.15 2.75 -14.80
C TYR A 160 -10.73 1.95 -13.65
N TYR A 161 -12.03 1.72 -13.68
CA TYR A 161 -12.71 0.89 -12.71
C TYR A 161 -12.93 -0.50 -13.31
N ASN A 162 -12.54 -1.52 -12.56
CA ASN A 162 -12.86 -2.90 -12.89
C ASN A 162 -14.09 -3.33 -12.08
N PHE A 163 -15.18 -3.64 -12.77
CA PHE A 163 -16.45 -4.00 -12.15
C PHE A 163 -16.43 -5.38 -11.50
N GLU A 164 -15.63 -6.31 -12.01
CA GLU A 164 -15.50 -7.66 -11.45
C GLU A 164 -14.74 -7.64 -10.13
N THR A 165 -13.64 -6.89 -10.06
CA THR A 165 -12.84 -6.78 -8.83
C THR A 165 -13.33 -5.67 -7.90
N ASN A 166 -14.23 -4.81 -8.36
CA ASN A 166 -14.67 -3.58 -7.68
C ASN A 166 -13.52 -2.66 -7.26
N LEU A 167 -12.46 -2.57 -8.09
CA LEU A 167 -11.25 -1.80 -7.79
C LEU A 167 -11.05 -0.67 -8.81
N LEU A 168 -10.56 0.46 -8.31
CA LEU A 168 -10.17 1.61 -9.10
C LEU A 168 -8.66 1.60 -9.33
N HIS A 169 -8.25 1.81 -10.57
CA HIS A 169 -6.86 1.82 -11.02
C HIS A 169 -6.52 3.15 -11.70
N THR A 170 -5.27 3.59 -11.57
CA THR A 170 -4.74 4.69 -12.39
C THR A 170 -4.51 4.24 -13.83
N SER A 171 -4.42 5.17 -14.80
CA SER A 171 -4.10 4.81 -16.20
C SER A 171 -2.87 3.92 -16.32
N SER A 172 -1.77 4.27 -15.67
CA SER A 172 -0.54 3.47 -15.69
C SER A 172 -0.69 2.06 -15.08
N GLN A 173 -1.56 1.91 -14.09
CA GLN A 173 -1.87 0.59 -13.53
C GLN A 173 -2.72 -0.22 -14.49
N TYR A 174 -3.70 0.41 -15.12
CA TYR A 174 -4.55 -0.22 -16.13
C TYR A 174 -3.72 -0.72 -17.32
N ASP A 175 -2.88 0.14 -17.91
CA ASP A 175 -2.03 -0.22 -19.05
C ASP A 175 -1.16 -1.45 -18.72
N HIS A 176 -0.53 -1.45 -17.54
CA HIS A 176 0.25 -2.59 -17.07
C HIS A 176 -0.58 -3.87 -16.89
N ILE A 177 -1.82 -3.76 -16.41
CA ILE A 177 -2.71 -4.91 -16.24
C ILE A 177 -3.12 -5.48 -17.59
N ILE A 178 -3.47 -4.61 -18.53
CA ILE A 178 -3.81 -5.00 -19.91
C ILE A 178 -2.62 -5.68 -20.57
N ASP A 179 -1.41 -5.14 -20.44
CA ASP A 179 -0.19 -5.78 -20.95
C ASP A 179 -0.01 -7.19 -20.40
N LEU A 180 -0.21 -7.38 -19.09
CA LEU A 180 -0.12 -8.70 -18.45
C LEU A 180 -1.20 -9.67 -18.94
N GLN A 181 -2.42 -9.17 -19.19
CA GLN A 181 -3.50 -9.98 -19.75
C GLN A 181 -3.20 -10.37 -21.20
N MET A 182 -2.68 -9.44 -22.00
CA MET A 182 -2.27 -9.69 -23.39
C MET A 182 -1.10 -10.67 -23.47
N GLU A 183 -0.09 -10.53 -22.60
CA GLU A 183 1.00 -11.51 -22.46
C GLU A 183 0.47 -12.89 -22.08
N ALA A 184 -0.48 -12.97 -21.14
CA ALA A 184 -1.10 -14.24 -20.74
C ALA A 184 -1.84 -14.91 -21.91
N ARG A 185 -2.59 -14.13 -22.70
CA ARG A 185 -3.28 -14.62 -23.89
C ARG A 185 -2.30 -15.12 -24.95
N ARG A 186 -1.24 -14.35 -25.25
CA ARG A 186 -0.19 -14.78 -26.19
C ARG A 186 0.39 -16.14 -25.79
N ILE A 187 0.70 -16.34 -24.51
CA ILE A 187 1.20 -17.63 -23.99
C ILE A 187 0.15 -18.74 -24.15
N GLN A 188 -1.14 -18.46 -23.91
CA GLN A 188 -2.21 -19.43 -24.12
C GLN A 188 -2.38 -19.79 -25.59
N THR A 189 -2.37 -18.81 -26.50
CA THR A 189 -2.47 -19.03 -27.95
C THR A 189 -1.28 -19.82 -28.47
N GLN A 190 -0.05 -19.50 -28.04
CA GLN A 190 1.14 -20.29 -28.38
C GLN A 190 1.05 -21.74 -27.87
N LYS A 191 0.49 -21.93 -26.67
CA LYS A 191 0.25 -23.27 -26.13
C LYS A 191 -0.80 -24.04 -26.94
N ALA A 192 -1.89 -23.39 -27.33
CA ALA A 192 -2.97 -23.99 -28.13
C ALA A 192 -2.52 -24.35 -29.55
N ALA A 193 -1.67 -23.51 -30.16
CA ALA A 193 -1.13 -23.73 -31.49
C ALA A 193 -0.11 -24.90 -31.56
N GLY A 194 0.25 -25.52 -30.43
CA GLY A 194 1.31 -26.54 -30.40
C GLY A 194 2.70 -26.01 -30.76
N ALA A 195 2.84 -24.70 -30.98
CA ALA A 195 4.04 -24.03 -31.46
C ALA A 195 5.12 -23.83 -30.36
N ALA A 196 5.02 -24.55 -29.25
CA ALA A 196 6.05 -24.54 -28.24
C ALA A 196 7.20 -25.45 -28.69
N GLU A 197 8.06 -24.94 -29.57
CA GLU A 197 9.31 -25.61 -29.98
C GLU A 197 10.23 -25.91 -28.78
N ASP A 198 10.00 -25.28 -27.62
CA ASP A 198 10.79 -25.54 -26.41
C ASP A 198 9.97 -25.50 -25.10
N PRO A 199 9.72 -26.64 -24.41
CA PRO A 199 8.95 -26.67 -23.17
C PRO A 199 9.63 -25.89 -22.02
N LYS A 200 10.95 -25.68 -22.11
CA LYS A 200 11.71 -24.86 -21.16
C LYS A 200 11.38 -23.37 -21.30
N ALA A 201 11.26 -22.86 -22.52
CA ALA A 201 10.91 -21.47 -22.78
C ALA A 201 9.51 -21.14 -22.23
N MET A 202 8.55 -22.06 -22.42
CA MET A 202 7.20 -21.93 -21.87
C MET A 202 7.15 -21.90 -20.34
N LYS A 203 7.89 -22.79 -19.67
CA LYS A 203 8.00 -22.75 -18.20
C LYS A 203 8.60 -21.43 -17.70
N LYS A 204 9.60 -20.89 -18.41
CA LYS A 204 10.21 -19.60 -18.08
C LYS A 204 9.22 -18.44 -18.22
N LEU A 205 8.46 -18.37 -19.33
CA LEU A 205 7.43 -17.35 -19.54
C LEU A 205 6.31 -17.44 -18.51
N GLN A 206 5.86 -18.65 -18.15
CA GLN A 206 4.86 -18.85 -17.09
C GLN A 206 5.38 -18.39 -15.71
N ALA A 207 6.63 -18.69 -15.38
CA ALA A 207 7.25 -18.25 -14.13
C ALA A 207 7.42 -16.73 -14.08
N GLU A 208 7.81 -16.10 -15.19
CA GLU A 208 7.90 -14.65 -15.30
C GLU A 208 6.52 -13.99 -15.12
N LEU A 209 5.49 -14.51 -15.78
CA LEU A 209 4.13 -13.99 -15.66
C LEU A 209 3.57 -14.17 -14.24
N ALA A 210 3.85 -15.30 -13.59
CA ALA A 210 3.51 -15.51 -12.18
C ALA A 210 4.23 -14.51 -11.26
N SER A 211 5.51 -14.22 -11.53
CA SER A 211 6.26 -13.19 -10.80
C SER A 211 5.68 -11.79 -11.00
N LYS A 212 5.33 -11.41 -12.23
CA LYS A 212 4.70 -10.11 -12.54
C LYS A 212 3.33 -9.99 -11.84
N ARG A 213 2.49 -11.04 -11.86
CA ARG A 213 1.21 -11.06 -11.12
C ARG A 213 1.40 -10.94 -9.60
N ASN A 214 2.41 -11.61 -9.04
CA ASN A 214 2.71 -11.50 -7.61
C ASN A 214 3.20 -10.09 -7.23
N LEU A 215 4.02 -9.46 -8.07
CA LEU A 215 4.41 -8.06 -7.91
C LEU A 215 3.19 -7.14 -7.95
N GLN A 216 2.28 -7.34 -8.91
CA GLN A 216 1.04 -6.57 -9.00
C GLN A 216 0.18 -6.71 -7.73
N LYS A 217 -0.02 -7.93 -7.22
CA LYS A 217 -0.73 -8.17 -5.95
C LYS A 217 -0.08 -7.42 -4.79
N MET A 218 1.25 -7.46 -4.70
CA MET A 218 2.00 -6.71 -3.68
C MET A 218 1.80 -5.20 -3.82
N PHE A 219 1.78 -4.67 -5.05
CA PHE A 219 1.51 -3.24 -5.29
C PHE A 219 0.07 -2.86 -4.92
N ALA A 220 -0.91 -3.73 -5.17
CA ALA A 220 -2.31 -3.51 -4.83
C ALA A 220 -2.57 -3.55 -3.31
N THR A 221 -1.88 -4.40 -2.55
CA THR A 221 -2.06 -4.54 -1.09
C THR A 221 -1.42 -3.43 -0.26
N GLY A 222 -0.93 -2.37 -0.89
CA GLY A 222 -0.31 -1.22 -0.22
C GLY A 222 1.18 -1.38 0.08
N VAL A 223 1.85 -2.45 -0.37
CA VAL A 223 3.31 -2.60 -0.20
C VAL A 223 4.06 -1.48 -0.93
N LYS A 224 3.46 -0.85 -1.95
CA LYS A 224 4.00 0.39 -2.54
C LYS A 224 4.18 1.49 -1.49
N LYS A 225 3.23 1.64 -0.56
CA LYS A 225 3.32 2.62 0.53
C LYS A 225 4.49 2.26 1.46
N SER A 226 4.60 1.00 1.87
CA SER A 226 5.69 0.53 2.73
C SER A 226 7.06 0.61 2.04
N PHE A 227 7.14 0.33 0.74
CA PHE A 227 8.36 0.44 -0.06
C PHE A 227 8.76 1.90 -0.29
N VAL A 228 7.83 2.78 -0.62
CA VAL A 228 8.08 4.22 -0.74
C VAL A 228 8.51 4.80 0.61
N GLN A 229 7.85 4.41 1.71
CA GLN A 229 8.26 4.78 3.07
C GLN A 229 9.68 4.29 3.39
N TRP A 230 10.05 3.09 2.95
CA TRP A 230 11.40 2.56 3.11
C TRP A 230 12.45 3.33 2.29
N VAL A 231 12.13 3.69 1.03
CA VAL A 231 13.00 4.54 0.20
C VAL A 231 13.17 5.93 0.82
N MET A 232 12.09 6.53 1.29
CA MET A 232 12.11 7.81 2.01
C MET A 232 12.95 7.75 3.28
N PHE A 233 12.79 6.69 4.09
CA PHE A 233 13.61 6.46 5.28
C PHE A 233 15.11 6.34 4.94
N LEU A 234 15.45 5.60 3.87
CA LEU A 234 16.84 5.52 3.39
C LEU A 234 17.39 6.89 2.96
N MET A 235 16.57 7.70 2.30
CA MET A 235 16.95 9.06 1.91
C MET A 235 17.14 9.96 3.14
N GLU A 236 16.27 9.90 4.15
CA GLU A 236 16.40 10.64 5.40
C GLU A 236 17.65 10.27 6.18
N VAL A 237 17.94 8.97 6.33
CA VAL A 237 19.17 8.49 6.99
C VAL A 237 20.42 9.05 6.29
N ARG A 238 20.42 9.05 4.95
CA ARG A 238 21.53 9.64 4.18
C ARG A 238 21.60 11.16 4.32
N LEU A 239 20.46 11.86 4.30
CA LEU A 239 20.42 13.31 4.49
C LEU A 239 20.96 13.68 5.88
N GLY A 240 20.62 12.89 6.90
CA GLY A 240 21.15 13.01 8.26
C GLY A 240 22.65 12.77 8.32
N GLN A 241 23.16 11.73 7.67
CA GLN A 241 24.60 11.46 7.55
C GLN A 241 25.33 12.60 6.81
N SER A 242 24.78 13.10 5.70
CA SER A 242 25.33 14.24 4.96
C SER A 242 25.37 15.52 5.81
N LYS A 243 24.31 15.81 6.57
CA LYS A 243 24.25 16.97 7.47
C LYS A 243 25.22 16.83 8.65
N ALA A 244 25.39 15.64 9.20
CA ALA A 244 26.36 15.38 10.26
C ALA A 244 27.79 15.59 9.75
N LEU A 245 28.09 15.09 8.54
CA LEU A 245 29.39 15.29 7.89
C LEU A 245 29.64 16.75 7.50
N SER A 246 28.61 17.51 7.09
CA SER A 246 28.77 18.95 6.82
C SER A 246 28.95 19.78 8.09
N LYS A 247 28.29 19.41 9.20
CA LYS A 247 28.46 20.06 10.51
C LYS A 247 29.85 19.83 11.10
N LEU A 248 30.49 18.71 10.79
CA LEU A 248 31.86 18.40 11.22
C LEU A 248 32.95 19.25 10.52
N SER A 249 32.59 20.30 9.76
CA SER A 249 33.51 21.22 9.05
C SER A 249 34.54 20.57 8.11
N ILE A 250 34.43 19.26 7.84
CA ILE A 250 35.30 18.50 6.93
C ILE A 250 35.22 19.01 5.47
N VAL A 251 34.16 19.73 5.11
CA VAL A 251 33.97 20.26 3.74
C VAL A 251 34.60 21.63 3.52
N ALA A 252 34.91 22.40 4.58
CA ALA A 252 35.50 23.74 4.45
C ALA A 252 37.04 23.75 4.49
N GLY A 253 37.69 22.71 5.04
CA GLY A 253 39.12 22.71 5.32
C GLY A 253 40.01 22.19 4.17
N LYS A 254 39.95 22.79 2.98
CA LYS A 254 41.00 22.57 1.96
C LYS A 254 42.22 23.47 2.14
N ASN A 255 42.07 24.60 2.85
CA ASN A 255 43.11 25.65 2.91
C ASN A 255 43.82 25.78 4.28
N GLU A 256 43.54 24.92 5.26
CA GLU A 256 44.07 25.06 6.64
C GLU A 256 44.80 23.81 7.15
N ALA A 257 45.35 22.96 6.29
CA ALA A 257 46.23 21.87 6.75
C ALA A 257 47.66 22.40 6.69
N SER A 258 48.21 22.84 7.83
CA SER A 258 49.57 23.38 7.89
C SER A 258 50.62 22.28 7.81
N THR A 259 50.23 21.03 8.08
CA THR A 259 51.13 19.86 8.07
C THR A 259 50.62 18.71 7.19
N PHE A 260 51.56 17.96 6.62
CA PHE A 260 51.27 16.79 5.76
C PHE A 260 50.49 15.68 6.48
N LYS A 261 50.66 15.57 7.81
CA LYS A 261 49.96 14.60 8.65
C LYS A 261 48.46 14.93 8.76
N GLU A 262 48.14 16.22 8.96
CA GLU A 262 46.76 16.72 8.94
C GLU A 262 46.13 16.61 7.55
N TRP A 263 46.90 16.88 6.50
CA TRP A 263 46.42 16.69 5.12
C TRP A 263 46.07 15.23 4.84
N LYS A 264 46.92 14.27 5.25
CA LYS A 264 46.66 12.84 5.07
C LYS A 264 45.40 12.41 5.82
N GLN A 265 45.21 12.89 7.05
CA GLN A 265 44.04 12.60 7.88
C GLN A 265 42.76 13.20 7.29
N ARG A 266 42.78 14.47 6.88
CA ARG A 266 41.64 15.12 6.20
C ARG A 266 41.35 14.51 4.82
N SER A 267 42.36 14.03 4.09
CA SER A 267 42.14 13.32 2.81
C SER A 267 41.44 11.97 3.03
N ALA A 268 41.76 11.27 4.12
CA ALA A 268 41.11 10.01 4.50
C ALA A 268 39.66 10.26 4.92
N GLU A 269 39.40 11.35 5.65
CA GLU A 269 38.05 11.80 6.01
C GLU A 269 37.24 12.22 4.77
N LEU A 270 37.81 13.00 3.85
CA LEU A 270 37.19 13.35 2.56
C LEU A 270 36.95 12.12 1.67
N ALA A 271 37.83 11.12 1.68
CA ALA A 271 37.62 9.86 0.99
C ALA A 271 36.46 9.06 1.61
N LEU A 272 36.25 9.17 2.92
CA LEU A 272 35.12 8.57 3.63
C LEU A 272 33.81 9.27 3.30
N VAL A 273 33.81 10.61 3.24
CA VAL A 273 32.68 11.44 2.80
C VAL A 273 32.33 11.15 1.34
N ARG A 274 33.32 11.11 0.43
CA ARG A 274 33.12 10.76 -0.98
C ARG A 274 32.61 9.32 -1.14
N ARG A 275 33.03 8.38 -0.29
CA ARG A 275 32.47 7.01 -0.23
C ARG A 275 31.03 6.97 0.25
N ALA A 276 30.64 7.84 1.19
CA ALA A 276 29.27 7.94 1.67
C ALA A 276 28.33 8.57 0.62
N MET A 277 28.87 9.46 -0.24
CA MET A 277 28.11 10.16 -1.28
C MET A 277 28.13 9.48 -2.67
N ALA A 278 28.98 8.48 -2.91
CA ALA A 278 29.05 7.82 -4.21
C ALA A 278 27.75 7.08 -4.58
N PRO A 279 27.25 7.19 -5.82
CA PRO A 279 26.09 6.44 -6.30
C PRO A 279 26.37 4.93 -6.20
N PHE A 280 25.30 4.15 -6.00
CA PHE A 280 25.30 2.73 -5.63
C PHE A 280 26.32 1.86 -6.42
N GLY A 281 27.56 1.74 -5.95
CA GLY A 281 28.59 0.98 -6.67
C GLY A 281 29.66 0.27 -5.83
N GLY A 282 29.78 0.57 -4.53
CA GLY A 282 30.80 -0.02 -3.67
C GLY A 282 30.42 -1.40 -3.10
N ARG A 283 31.42 -2.29 -2.91
CA ARG A 283 31.22 -3.60 -2.25
C ARG A 283 30.60 -3.50 -0.84
N LYS A 284 30.95 -2.45 -0.06
CA LYS A 284 30.34 -2.18 1.25
C LYS A 284 28.90 -1.68 1.15
N THR A 285 28.56 -0.95 0.09
CA THR A 285 27.20 -0.49 -0.20
C THR A 285 26.27 -1.65 -0.54
N LYS A 286 26.79 -2.69 -1.23
CA LYS A 286 26.05 -3.94 -1.46
C LYS A 286 25.71 -4.67 -0.17
N ALA A 287 26.64 -4.72 0.80
CA ALA A 287 26.37 -5.32 2.11
C ALA A 287 25.31 -4.53 2.89
N LEU A 288 25.41 -3.20 2.91
CA LEU A 288 24.40 -2.35 3.55
C LEU A 288 23.02 -2.52 2.89
N VAL A 289 22.94 -2.48 1.56
CA VAL A 289 21.70 -2.70 0.81
C VAL A 289 21.11 -4.09 1.07
N ARG A 290 21.96 -5.11 1.13
CA ARG A 290 21.52 -6.48 1.47
C ARG A 290 20.98 -6.55 2.89
N ASP A 291 21.64 -5.94 3.86
CA ASP A 291 21.25 -5.98 5.26
C ASP A 291 19.98 -5.14 5.51
N THR A 292 19.84 -3.97 4.87
CA THR A 292 18.61 -3.16 4.93
C THR A 292 17.45 -3.82 4.18
N PHE A 293 17.70 -4.49 3.05
CA PHE A 293 16.68 -5.28 2.35
C PHE A 293 16.27 -6.52 3.17
N ARG A 294 17.21 -7.16 3.87
CA ARG A 294 16.89 -8.26 4.81
C ARG A 294 16.03 -7.75 5.97
N ALA A 295 16.36 -6.60 6.56
CA ALA A 295 15.54 -5.98 7.59
C ALA A 295 14.13 -5.60 7.09
N TRP A 296 14.02 -5.06 5.87
CA TRP A 296 12.73 -4.78 5.24
C TRP A 296 11.92 -6.06 4.98
N LYS A 297 12.56 -7.12 4.48
CA LYS A 297 11.91 -8.42 4.27
C LYS A 297 11.40 -9.03 5.57
N GLU A 298 12.15 -8.88 6.66
CA GLU A 298 11.73 -9.30 8.01
C GLU A 298 10.55 -8.46 8.50
N PHE A 299 10.58 -7.13 8.30
CA PHE A 299 9.47 -6.25 8.64
C PHE A 299 8.18 -6.61 7.86
N VAL A 300 8.27 -6.77 6.54
CA VAL A 300 7.11 -7.15 5.70
C VAL A 300 6.57 -8.52 6.12
N ARG A 301 7.44 -9.47 6.48
CA ARG A 301 7.02 -10.77 6.99
C ARG A 301 6.27 -10.64 8.31
N ASP A 302 6.82 -9.88 9.27
CA ASP A 302 6.16 -9.64 10.55
C ASP A 302 4.79 -8.94 10.35
N GLU A 303 4.69 -7.94 9.47
CA GLU A 303 3.42 -7.24 9.14
C GLU A 303 2.40 -8.20 8.49
N LEU A 304 2.87 -9.10 7.62
CA LEU A 304 2.03 -10.07 6.92
C LEU A 304 1.56 -11.19 7.86
N ASP A 305 2.39 -11.60 8.82
CA ASP A 305 2.01 -12.53 9.89
C ASP A 305 1.01 -11.89 10.86
N GLU A 306 1.15 -10.59 11.17
CA GLU A 306 0.15 -9.81 11.92
C GLU A 306 -1.20 -9.75 11.16
N ARG A 307 -1.18 -9.52 9.84
CA ARG A 307 -2.41 -9.56 9.00
C ARG A 307 -3.05 -10.94 8.97
N LYS A 308 -2.27 -12.01 8.81
CA LYS A 308 -2.80 -13.38 8.88
C LYS A 308 -3.41 -13.68 10.25
N ALA A 309 -2.82 -13.19 11.32
CA ALA A 309 -3.40 -13.32 12.66
C ALA A 309 -4.76 -12.59 12.75
N MET A 310 -4.87 -11.40 12.13
CA MET A 310 -6.13 -10.65 12.02
C MET A 310 -7.17 -11.35 11.15
N GLU A 311 -6.77 -11.99 10.04
CA GLU A 311 -7.66 -12.79 9.18
C GLU A 311 -8.20 -14.01 9.93
N VAL A 312 -7.34 -14.77 10.63
CA VAL A 312 -7.77 -15.90 11.47
C VAL A 312 -8.75 -15.43 12.55
N MET A 313 -8.48 -14.27 13.17
CA MET A 313 -9.43 -13.67 14.11
C MET A 313 -10.77 -13.34 13.43
N ALA A 314 -10.75 -12.68 12.27
CA ALA A 314 -11.94 -12.33 11.51
C ALA A 314 -12.76 -13.56 11.07
N GLU A 315 -12.11 -14.65 10.66
CA GLU A 315 -12.76 -15.92 10.34
C GLU A 315 -13.41 -16.56 11.58
N THR A 316 -12.68 -16.60 12.71
CA THR A 316 -13.27 -17.10 13.97
C THR A 316 -14.46 -16.25 14.41
N PHE A 317 -14.43 -14.93 14.16
CA PHE A 317 -15.53 -14.01 14.39
C PHE A 317 -16.71 -14.25 13.44
N ALA A 318 -16.46 -14.46 12.15
CA ALA A 318 -17.52 -14.74 11.18
C ALA A 318 -18.24 -16.05 11.52
N ALA A 319 -17.47 -17.09 11.87
CA ALA A 319 -18.00 -18.37 12.33
C ALA A 319 -18.82 -18.24 13.63
N TRP A 320 -18.46 -17.30 14.51
CA TRP A 320 -19.19 -17.01 15.73
C TRP A 320 -20.42 -16.14 15.52
N ARG A 321 -20.34 -15.11 14.65
CA ARG A 321 -21.48 -14.26 14.27
C ARG A 321 -22.63 -15.09 13.69
N ASN A 322 -22.29 -16.17 12.98
CA ASN A 322 -23.27 -17.12 12.45
C ASN A 322 -23.87 -18.05 13.53
N LYS A 323 -23.32 -18.10 14.74
CA LYS A 323 -23.74 -18.98 15.85
C LYS A 323 -24.39 -18.24 17.01
N CYS A 324 -23.99 -17.01 17.33
CA CYS A 324 -24.59 -16.24 18.42
C CYS A 324 -25.93 -15.63 18.01
N VAL A 325 -26.97 -15.93 18.77
CA VAL A 325 -28.35 -15.46 18.55
C VAL A 325 -28.59 -14.05 19.13
N LYS A 326 -27.77 -13.60 20.08
CA LYS A 326 -28.00 -12.35 20.84
C LYS A 326 -26.97 -11.26 20.48
N SER A 327 -27.46 -10.13 19.97
CA SER A 327 -26.65 -8.97 19.52
C SER A 327 -25.85 -8.26 20.63
N LEU A 328 -26.27 -8.40 21.89
CA LEU A 328 -25.62 -7.72 23.03
C LEU A 328 -24.26 -8.36 23.38
N HIS A 329 -24.19 -9.69 23.37
CA HIS A 329 -22.93 -10.42 23.54
C HIS A 329 -22.00 -10.16 22.36
N GLU A 330 -22.56 -9.90 21.17
CA GLU A 330 -21.77 -9.57 20.00
C GLU A 330 -20.93 -8.30 20.21
N LYS A 331 -21.57 -7.26 20.72
CA LYS A 331 -20.95 -5.95 20.93
C LYS A 331 -19.87 -5.99 22.01
N ARG A 332 -20.14 -6.58 23.18
CA ARG A 332 -19.17 -6.68 24.29
C ARG A 332 -17.96 -7.53 23.93
N ALA A 333 -18.16 -8.66 23.23
CA ALA A 333 -17.04 -9.47 22.76
C ALA A 333 -16.17 -8.72 21.74
N ARG A 334 -16.79 -7.91 20.86
CA ARG A 334 -16.06 -7.06 19.91
C ARG A 334 -15.20 -6.00 20.61
N GLU A 335 -15.71 -5.36 21.67
CA GLU A 335 -14.97 -4.37 22.46
C GLU A 335 -13.76 -4.98 23.18
N ILE A 336 -13.93 -6.16 23.78
CA ILE A 336 -12.84 -6.88 24.47
C ILE A 336 -11.76 -7.30 23.48
N LEU A 337 -12.14 -7.82 22.33
CA LEU A 337 -11.20 -8.28 21.31
C LEU A 337 -10.49 -7.11 20.63
N HIS A 338 -11.17 -6.00 20.38
CA HIS A 338 -10.53 -4.78 19.91
C HIS A 338 -9.47 -4.29 20.90
N PHE A 339 -9.76 -4.31 22.20
CA PHE A 339 -8.80 -3.97 23.24
C PHE A 339 -7.59 -4.92 23.28
N MET A 340 -7.81 -6.23 23.09
CA MET A 340 -6.72 -7.21 22.99
C MET A 340 -5.82 -6.99 21.77
N VAL A 341 -6.40 -6.64 20.61
CA VAL A 341 -5.64 -6.32 19.39
C VAL A 341 -4.75 -5.10 19.58
N GLN A 342 -5.20 -4.12 20.37
CA GLN A 342 -4.41 -2.94 20.72
C GLN A 342 -3.27 -3.23 21.70
N GLY A 343 -3.07 -4.49 22.10
CA GLY A 343 -2.04 -4.91 23.05
C GLY A 343 -2.47 -4.80 24.51
N GLY A 344 -3.75 -4.53 24.77
CA GLY A 344 -4.32 -4.57 26.10
C GLY A 344 -4.32 -6.00 26.66
N SER A 345 -3.90 -6.16 27.92
CA SER A 345 -4.02 -7.44 28.62
C SER A 345 -5.49 -7.75 28.90
N ILE A 346 -5.91 -9.02 28.81
CA ILE A 346 -7.24 -9.47 29.30
C ILE A 346 -7.50 -9.00 30.73
N SER A 347 -6.46 -8.95 31.57
CA SER A 347 -6.57 -8.47 32.96
C SER A 347 -6.94 -6.98 33.06
N ALA A 348 -6.59 -6.16 32.07
CA ALA A 348 -6.95 -4.74 32.04
C ALA A 348 -8.39 -4.50 31.57
N ASN A 349 -9.04 -5.52 30.99
CA ASN A 349 -10.46 -5.50 30.63
C ASN A 349 -11.27 -6.54 31.43
N PHE A 350 -10.74 -6.91 32.61
CA PHE A 350 -11.27 -8.00 33.42
C PHE A 350 -12.73 -7.79 33.82
N HIS A 351 -13.16 -6.56 34.08
CA HIS A 351 -14.55 -6.28 34.45
C HIS A 351 -15.55 -6.47 33.29
N ALA A 352 -15.17 -6.11 32.06
CA ALA A 352 -15.99 -6.36 30.88
C ALA A 352 -16.09 -7.86 30.58
N TRP A 353 -15.00 -8.57 30.80
CA TRP A 353 -14.92 -10.02 30.66
C TRP A 353 -15.72 -10.74 31.77
N LEU A 354 -15.58 -10.32 33.02
CA LEU A 354 -16.31 -10.82 34.18
C LEU A 354 -17.83 -10.61 34.03
N GLY A 355 -18.27 -9.49 33.45
CA GLY A 355 -19.68 -9.27 33.13
C GLY A 355 -20.24 -10.29 32.14
N LEU A 356 -19.46 -10.65 31.11
CA LEU A 356 -19.81 -11.72 30.16
C LEU A 356 -19.81 -13.11 30.82
N ILE A 357 -18.87 -13.36 31.74
CA ILE A 357 -18.80 -14.61 32.49
C ILE A 357 -19.96 -14.73 33.48
N LEU A 358 -20.31 -13.68 34.21
CA LEU A 358 -21.34 -13.77 35.27
C LEU A 358 -22.74 -14.00 34.70
N GLU A 359 -22.96 -13.68 33.41
CA GLU A 359 -24.14 -14.06 32.63
C GLU A 359 -24.13 -15.57 32.21
N ARG A 360 -23.35 -16.41 32.93
CA ARG A 360 -22.84 -17.78 32.71
C ARG A 360 -23.79 -18.93 32.36
N LYS A 361 -24.92 -18.70 31.70
CA LYS A 361 -25.84 -19.81 31.34
C LYS A 361 -25.55 -20.46 29.98
N ASP A 362 -24.73 -19.84 29.15
CA ASP A 362 -24.60 -20.25 27.75
C ASP A 362 -23.22 -20.90 27.47
N LYS A 363 -23.23 -22.13 26.95
CA LYS A 363 -22.05 -22.89 26.46
C LYS A 363 -21.19 -22.09 25.45
N GLU A 364 -21.77 -21.06 24.85
CA GLU A 364 -21.12 -20.12 23.94
C GLU A 364 -20.01 -19.30 24.62
N VAL A 365 -20.17 -18.95 25.91
CA VAL A 365 -19.17 -18.17 26.66
C VAL A 365 -17.88 -18.97 26.90
N GLU A 366 -17.99 -20.28 27.13
CA GLU A 366 -16.83 -21.16 27.31
C GLU A 366 -16.03 -21.32 26.01
N ILE A 367 -16.71 -21.36 24.86
CA ILE A 367 -16.06 -21.39 23.54
C ILE A 367 -15.30 -20.09 23.30
N ILE A 368 -15.87 -18.94 23.69
CA ILE A 368 -15.22 -17.62 23.61
C ILE A 368 -13.99 -17.57 24.52
N GLU A 369 -14.10 -18.03 25.76
CA GLU A 369 -12.98 -18.11 26.71
C GLU A 369 -11.81 -18.91 26.12
N ARG A 370 -12.07 -20.12 25.62
CA ARG A 370 -11.04 -20.96 25.02
C ARG A 370 -10.40 -20.32 23.79
N ALA A 371 -11.19 -19.65 22.94
CA ALA A 371 -10.69 -18.94 21.77
C ALA A 371 -9.79 -17.74 22.16
N CYS A 372 -10.23 -16.91 23.10
CA CYS A 372 -9.48 -15.77 23.62
C CYS A 372 -8.16 -16.21 24.28
N ILE A 373 -8.18 -17.27 25.09
CA ILE A 373 -6.97 -17.84 25.68
C ILE A 373 -6.00 -18.33 24.60
N LYS A 374 -6.50 -18.99 23.54
CA LYS A 374 -5.67 -19.46 22.42
C LYS A 374 -5.04 -18.30 21.64
N VAL A 375 -5.79 -17.24 21.38
CA VAL A 375 -5.30 -16.00 20.74
C VAL A 375 -4.24 -15.35 21.63
N GLN A 376 -4.51 -15.20 22.93
CA GLN A 376 -3.58 -14.57 23.87
C GLN A 376 -2.29 -15.38 24.01
N ARG A 377 -2.38 -16.71 24.04
CA ARG A 377 -1.20 -17.60 24.08
C ARG A 377 -0.34 -17.41 22.82
N ARG A 378 -0.94 -17.44 21.63
CA ARG A 378 -0.22 -17.18 20.37
C ARG A 378 0.42 -15.80 20.34
N TYR A 379 -0.28 -14.78 20.84
CA TYR A 379 0.25 -13.43 20.93
C TYR A 379 1.48 -13.37 21.85
N ARG A 380 1.41 -13.99 23.04
CA ARG A 380 2.54 -14.08 23.99
C ARG A 380 3.71 -14.88 23.41
N GLU A 381 3.46 -15.99 22.73
CA GLU A 381 4.49 -16.78 22.04
C GLU A 381 5.18 -15.96 20.94
N ASN A 382 4.42 -15.20 20.14
CA ASN A 382 4.97 -14.30 19.12
C ASN A 382 5.76 -13.14 19.73
N ALA A 383 5.26 -12.54 20.81
CA ALA A 383 5.97 -11.50 21.55
C ALA A 383 7.29 -12.04 22.14
N ALA A 384 7.29 -13.23 22.72
CA ALA A 384 8.47 -13.91 23.22
C ALA A 384 9.48 -14.19 22.10
N ARG A 385 9.05 -14.72 20.95
CA ARG A 385 9.90 -14.89 19.76
C ARG A 385 10.48 -13.57 19.25
N LYS A 386 9.71 -12.47 19.30
CA LYS A 386 10.19 -11.14 18.91
C LYS A 386 11.24 -10.62 19.91
N ALA A 387 11.04 -10.85 21.21
CA ALA A 387 12.01 -10.52 22.25
C ALA A 387 13.30 -11.35 22.12
N GLU A 388 13.19 -12.65 21.88
CA GLU A 388 14.33 -13.54 21.66
C GLU A 388 15.13 -13.13 20.41
N ARG A 389 14.46 -12.84 19.29
CA ARG A 389 15.12 -12.31 18.08
C ARG A 389 15.88 -11.00 18.36
N ARG A 390 15.30 -10.09 19.14
CA ARG A 390 15.98 -8.85 19.58
C ARG A 390 17.18 -9.14 20.48
N ALA A 391 17.07 -10.09 21.40
CA ALA A 391 18.16 -10.51 22.27
C ALA A 391 19.32 -11.11 21.45
N GLN A 392 19.04 -11.99 20.49
CA GLN A 392 20.04 -12.54 19.58
C GLN A 392 20.70 -11.47 18.71
N GLN A 393 19.94 -10.49 18.21
CA GLN A 393 20.50 -9.35 17.48
C GLN A 393 21.42 -8.50 18.37
N ASN A 394 21.04 -8.28 19.62
CA ASN A 394 21.86 -7.54 20.59
C ASN A 394 23.14 -8.31 20.95
N GLN A 395 23.07 -9.62 21.16
CA GLN A 395 24.24 -10.48 21.37
C GLN A 395 25.20 -10.42 20.18
N ARG A 396 24.69 -10.51 18.94
CA ARG A 396 25.52 -10.35 17.72
C ARG A 396 26.19 -8.98 17.65
N LYS A 397 25.50 -7.91 18.05
CA LYS A 397 26.08 -6.57 18.15
C LYS A 397 27.18 -6.54 19.21
N GLN A 398 26.94 -7.09 20.40
CA GLN A 398 27.92 -7.15 21.49
C GLN A 398 29.17 -7.95 21.10
N MET A 399 29.01 -9.14 20.49
CA MET A 399 30.13 -9.92 19.96
C MET A 399 30.92 -9.12 18.92
N LYS A 400 30.24 -8.41 18.02
CA LYS A 400 30.89 -7.56 17.02
C LYS A 400 31.69 -6.43 17.68
N TYR A 401 31.14 -5.76 18.69
CA TYR A 401 31.87 -4.73 19.45
C TYR A 401 33.05 -5.30 20.21
N HIS A 402 32.92 -6.49 20.81
CA HIS A 402 34.00 -7.17 21.50
C HIS A 402 35.13 -7.53 20.54
N LEU A 403 34.83 -8.10 19.36
CA LEU A 403 35.83 -8.41 18.34
C LEU A 403 36.54 -7.16 17.82
N LEU A 404 35.84 -6.04 17.67
CA LEU A 404 36.45 -4.76 17.31
C LEU A 404 37.41 -4.28 18.39
N ARG A 405 37.02 -4.34 19.67
CA ARG A 405 37.86 -3.94 20.81
C ARG A 405 39.09 -4.84 20.98
N VAL A 406 38.95 -6.15 20.81
CA VAL A 406 40.07 -7.10 20.85
C VAL A 406 41.03 -6.85 19.68
N GLY A 407 40.50 -6.59 18.48
CA GLY A 407 41.31 -6.22 17.32
C GLY A 407 42.11 -4.92 17.54
N GLU A 408 41.50 -3.91 18.17
CA GLU A 408 42.18 -2.67 18.56
C GLU A 408 43.29 -2.92 19.58
N GLY A 409 43.06 -3.77 20.60
CA GLY A 409 44.08 -4.14 21.59
C GLY A 409 45.25 -4.95 21.02
N ILE A 410 45.00 -5.81 20.04
CA ILE A 410 46.06 -6.55 19.33
C ILE A 410 46.86 -5.58 18.43
N ALA A 411 46.19 -4.65 17.76
CA ALA A 411 46.87 -3.66 16.92
C ALA A 411 47.80 -2.76 17.75
N THR A 412 47.35 -2.29 18.92
CA THR A 412 48.18 -1.45 19.81
C THR A 412 49.34 -2.22 20.42
N THR A 413 49.17 -3.48 20.82
CA THR A 413 50.28 -4.31 21.33
C THR A 413 51.29 -4.66 20.24
N VAL A 414 50.84 -4.94 19.01
CA VAL A 414 51.75 -5.15 17.86
C VAL A 414 52.48 -3.87 17.49
N GLU A 415 51.83 -2.70 17.51
CA GLU A 415 52.49 -1.41 17.29
C GLU A 415 53.49 -1.06 18.40
N LEU A 416 53.15 -1.33 19.67
CA LEU A 416 54.06 -1.15 20.81
C LEU A 416 55.28 -2.07 20.71
N ASN A 417 55.08 -3.36 20.38
CA ASN A 417 56.18 -4.30 20.19
C ASN A 417 57.05 -3.95 18.97
N ARG A 418 56.44 -3.47 17.88
CA ARG A 418 57.16 -3.02 16.69
C ARG A 418 57.97 -1.76 16.96
N SER A 419 57.41 -0.82 17.73
CA SER A 419 58.12 0.39 18.18
C SER A 419 59.28 0.01 19.11
N ALA A 420 59.04 -0.86 20.09
CA ALA A 420 60.07 -1.35 21.00
C ALA A 420 61.21 -2.11 20.27
N SER A 421 60.88 -2.85 19.21
CA SER A 421 61.89 -3.48 18.34
C SER A 421 62.72 -2.46 17.58
N MET A 422 62.11 -1.40 17.04
CA MET A 422 62.84 -0.35 16.31
C MET A 422 63.81 0.45 17.19
N PHE A 423 63.51 0.59 18.49
CA PHE A 423 64.40 1.28 19.42
C PHE A 423 65.58 0.42 19.92
N LYS A 424 65.48 -0.91 19.86
CA LYS A 424 66.57 -1.80 20.30
C LYS A 424 67.79 -1.81 19.38
N ASP A 425 67.61 -1.48 18.11
CA ASP A 425 68.70 -1.44 17.13
C ASP A 425 69.28 -0.03 16.92
N SER A 426 68.81 0.97 17.68
CA SER A 426 69.36 2.32 17.61
C SER A 426 70.67 2.41 18.40
N PRO A 427 71.81 2.78 17.78
CA PRO A 427 73.11 2.85 18.44
C PRO A 427 73.19 3.89 19.57
N ASP A 428 72.23 4.82 19.63
CA ASP A 428 72.16 5.86 20.66
C ASP A 428 71.30 5.49 21.88
N PHE A 429 70.63 4.34 21.86
CA PHE A 429 69.78 3.92 22.98
C PHE A 429 70.62 3.22 24.08
N ARG A 430 71.31 4.02 24.89
CA ARG A 430 71.92 3.53 26.13
C ARG A 430 70.82 3.31 27.17
N VAL A 431 70.58 2.06 27.54
CA VAL A 431 69.77 1.72 28.71
C VAL A 431 70.52 2.27 29.93
N GLU A 432 70.11 3.43 30.43
CA GLU A 432 70.57 3.91 31.72
C GLU A 432 70.24 2.84 32.76
N SER A 433 71.29 2.32 33.41
CA SER A 433 71.15 1.36 34.49
C SER A 433 70.21 1.94 35.55
N PRO A 434 69.21 1.17 36.01
CA PRO A 434 68.26 1.66 37.00
C PRO A 434 69.01 2.23 38.21
N PRO A 435 68.58 3.39 38.74
CA PRO A 435 69.26 4.01 39.88
C PRO A 435 69.33 3.02 41.05
N PRO A 436 70.45 2.96 41.78
CA PRO A 436 70.58 2.07 42.91
C PRO A 436 69.45 2.32 43.92
N PRO A 437 68.91 1.26 44.56
CA PRO A 437 67.86 1.43 45.54
C PRO A 437 68.35 2.34 46.67
N PRO A 438 67.49 3.25 47.16
CA PRO A 438 67.85 4.14 48.25
C PRO A 438 68.27 3.31 49.48
N PRO A 439 69.28 3.76 50.25
CA PRO A 439 69.74 3.03 51.41
C PRO A 439 68.61 2.89 52.44
N PRO A 440 68.54 1.75 53.15
CA PRO A 440 67.53 1.51 54.16
C PRO A 440 67.68 2.52 55.33
N PRO A 441 66.56 2.89 55.99
CA PRO A 441 66.54 3.83 57.09
C PRO A 441 67.24 3.32 58.35
#